data_AF-A0A368T9Q6-F1
#
_entry.id   AF-A0A368T9Q6-F1
#
_cell.length_a   1.000
_cell.length_b   1.000
_cell.length_c   1.000
_cell.angle_alpha   90.00
_cell.angle_beta   90.00
_cell.angle_gamma   90.00
#
_symmetry.space_group_name_H-M   'P 1'
#
loop_
_entity.id
_entity.type
_entity.pdbx_description
1 polymer ?
#
loop_
_entity_poly.entity_id
_entity_poly.type
_entity_poly.pdbx_seq_one_letter_code
_entity_poly.pdbx_strand_id
1 'polypeptide(L)'
;MRLAGGVLDAAERSRDPGAGHDDARKLREPLSSELQKLWSLHTTRVESETEVEAAIGDAAAWLATHEDMLRAILHHPHEQMTRSANVPGADDERDHWARLCLLAEAAWRSLSAPEMDPVVARRLRPLAARFRFLTLSEPFRYRRAAGTVWLSEDEMTDEPTEIRMGQVFGGDTEHLLLRRAREARADWAACLDARHSHPFLAGADPEEVEAEIDTLVAARGYRSGQLKLTLTDLQNYEAPTSDDRAINLAVAERHLLPRFRVLAVAALCEPTQWVGYLPLYAAVAGGLGAVALAAGGGHFGMAALAAAACYALIAAGAIGLGALWAAQWLLRLPAAAAVGLVALVALPDWWQRARLDSPQHWWAFAALAGVAWGYLVIEGRNHGLSASACLRRSTGVAAMGLAHGLLVSLIGLVAVAPAFAEEDAARPLSALWAGATGDPWAVLLLSSAWCLAIGVFSQILWDDRPITAPLRHL
;
A
#
# COMPACT_ATOMS: atom_id res chain seq x y z
N MET A 1 15.94 15.54 0.52
CA MET A 1 15.20 14.96 -0.62
C MET A 1 15.84 13.64 -1.06
N ARG A 2 15.04 12.56 -1.13
CA ARG A 2 15.52 11.23 -1.56
C ARG A 2 15.06 10.99 -2.99
N LEU A 3 15.82 11.52 -3.94
CA LEU A 3 15.58 11.32 -5.37
C LEU A 3 16.19 10.00 -5.90
N ALA A 4 17.13 9.43 -5.16
CA ALA A 4 17.83 8.18 -5.48
C ALA A 4 17.18 6.93 -4.86
N GLY A 5 17.55 5.76 -5.38
CA GLY A 5 17.12 4.43 -4.93
C GLY A 5 15.80 3.97 -5.55
N GLY A 6 15.36 2.78 -5.14
CA GLY A 6 14.11 2.17 -5.61
C GLY A 6 14.22 1.78 -7.08
N VAL A 7 13.21 2.14 -7.88
CA VAL A 7 13.19 1.79 -9.32
C VAL A 7 14.23 2.56 -10.16
N LEU A 8 14.90 3.56 -9.58
CA LEU A 8 15.99 4.27 -10.26
C LEU A 8 17.19 3.33 -10.48
N ASP A 9 17.49 2.49 -9.49
CA ASP A 9 18.57 1.51 -9.57
C ASP A 9 18.28 0.47 -10.68
N ALA A 10 17.01 0.06 -10.81
CA ALA A 10 16.54 -0.77 -11.93
C ALA A 10 16.68 -0.08 -13.29
N ALA A 11 16.34 1.21 -13.34
CA ALA A 11 16.50 2.00 -14.56
C ALA A 11 17.97 2.13 -14.98
N GLU A 12 18.89 2.31 -14.03
CA GLU A 12 20.33 2.29 -14.26
C GLU A 12 20.82 0.93 -14.76
N ARG A 13 20.36 -0.19 -14.18
CA ARG A 13 20.70 -1.54 -14.66
C ARG A 13 20.23 -1.80 -16.10
N SER A 14 19.16 -1.15 -16.53
CA SER A 14 18.60 -1.28 -17.89
C SER A 14 19.29 -0.39 -18.95
N ARG A 15 20.31 0.39 -18.56
CA ARG A 15 21.06 1.25 -19.48
C ARG A 15 22.17 0.50 -20.20
N ASP A 16 22.54 1.04 -21.36
CA ASP A 16 23.74 0.61 -22.06
C ASP A 16 25.00 0.90 -21.21
N PRO A 17 25.91 -0.09 -21.05
CA PRO A 17 27.13 0.05 -20.27
C PRO A 17 28.06 1.06 -20.95
N GLY A 18 27.98 2.31 -20.51
CA GLY A 18 28.74 3.46 -21.05
C GLY A 18 27.97 4.77 -20.97
N ALA A 19 26.64 4.72 -20.99
CA ALA A 19 25.82 5.91 -21.03
C ALA A 19 25.89 6.72 -19.71
N GLY A 20 26.12 6.08 -18.55
CA GLY A 20 26.17 6.77 -17.26
C GLY A 20 27.32 7.78 -17.12
N HIS A 21 28.50 7.48 -17.66
CA HIS A 21 29.63 8.42 -17.64
C HIS A 21 29.38 9.63 -18.53
N ASP A 22 28.63 9.44 -19.63
CA ASP A 22 28.29 10.52 -20.55
C ASP A 22 27.24 11.47 -19.96
N ASP A 23 26.27 10.96 -19.21
CA ASP A 23 25.28 11.78 -18.52
C ASP A 23 25.90 12.66 -17.44
N ALA A 24 26.72 12.09 -16.56
CA ALA A 24 27.40 12.87 -15.52
C ALA A 24 28.35 13.93 -16.13
N ARG A 25 28.84 13.70 -17.36
CA ARG A 25 29.59 14.70 -18.13
C ARG A 25 28.66 15.79 -18.65
N LYS A 26 27.55 15.43 -19.29
CA LYS A 26 26.52 16.37 -19.80
C LYS A 26 25.94 17.25 -18.70
N LEU A 27 25.71 16.70 -17.50
CA LEU A 27 25.22 17.45 -16.36
C LEU A 27 26.22 18.46 -15.79
N ARG A 28 27.51 18.32 -16.13
CA ARG A 28 28.56 19.29 -15.79
C ARG A 28 28.76 20.38 -16.85
N GLU A 29 28.17 20.24 -18.03
CA GLU A 29 28.22 21.29 -19.06
C GLU A 29 27.45 22.54 -18.57
N PRO A 30 27.71 23.74 -19.11
CA PRO A 30 26.88 24.91 -18.82
C PRO A 30 25.41 24.65 -19.16
N LEU A 31 24.49 25.23 -18.37
CA LEU A 31 23.06 25.16 -18.69
C LEU A 31 22.80 25.86 -20.02
N SER A 32 21.85 25.36 -20.80
CA SER A 32 21.33 26.11 -21.94
C SER A 32 20.64 27.38 -21.46
N SER A 33 20.48 28.35 -22.37
CA SER A 33 19.77 29.61 -22.10
C SER A 33 18.35 29.36 -21.56
N GLU A 34 17.67 28.33 -22.04
CA GLU A 34 16.31 27.97 -21.69
C GLU A 34 16.24 27.42 -20.25
N LEU A 35 17.16 26.52 -19.89
CA LEU A 35 17.24 25.99 -18.52
C LEU A 35 17.75 27.05 -17.53
N GLN A 36 18.66 27.91 -17.97
CA GLN A 36 19.15 29.02 -17.17
C GLN A 36 18.03 30.04 -16.91
N LYS A 37 17.23 30.38 -17.93
CA LYS A 37 16.03 31.21 -17.81
C LYS A 37 15.06 30.60 -16.80
N LEU A 38 14.79 29.29 -16.90
CA LEU A 38 13.93 28.58 -15.95
C LEU A 38 14.44 28.66 -14.51
N TRP A 39 15.76 28.56 -14.32
CA TRP A 39 16.37 28.57 -12.98
C TRP A 39 16.50 29.97 -12.37
N SER A 40 16.61 31.01 -13.20
CA SER A 40 16.66 32.40 -12.73
C SER A 40 15.33 32.88 -12.16
N LEU A 41 14.22 32.24 -12.52
CA LEU A 41 12.87 32.67 -12.15
C LEU A 41 12.63 32.83 -10.64
N HIS A 42 13.32 32.04 -9.81
CA HIS A 42 13.20 32.13 -8.35
C HIS A 42 14.18 33.09 -7.69
N THR A 43 15.12 33.67 -8.43
CA THR A 43 16.06 34.69 -7.90
C THR A 43 15.49 36.10 -7.98
N THR A 44 14.57 36.34 -8.92
CA THR A 44 13.91 37.62 -9.17
C THR A 44 12.53 37.62 -8.54
N ARG A 45 12.42 38.23 -7.35
CA ARG A 45 11.15 38.29 -6.59
C ARG A 45 10.04 38.95 -7.45
N VAL A 46 8.95 38.22 -7.61
CA VAL A 46 7.70 38.52 -8.33
C VAL A 46 7.75 38.25 -9.84
N GLU A 47 7.41 37.01 -10.19
CA GLU A 47 7.07 36.61 -11.56
C GLU A 47 5.62 36.12 -11.62
N SER A 48 4.97 36.42 -12.74
CA SER A 48 3.59 36.02 -12.99
C SER A 48 3.50 34.52 -13.30
N GLU A 49 2.39 33.87 -12.96
CA GLU A 49 2.11 32.47 -13.34
C GLU A 49 2.34 32.25 -14.85
N THR A 50 1.96 33.21 -15.67
CA THR A 50 2.11 33.15 -17.13
C THR A 50 3.56 33.11 -17.59
N GLU A 51 4.47 33.83 -16.92
CA GLU A 51 5.90 33.82 -17.26
C GLU A 51 6.55 32.49 -16.86
N VAL A 52 6.19 31.96 -15.68
CA VAL A 52 6.66 30.66 -15.22
C VAL A 52 6.18 29.55 -16.16
N GLU A 53 4.92 29.58 -16.56
CA GLU A 53 4.36 28.61 -17.51
C GLU A 53 5.02 28.69 -18.89
N ALA A 54 5.29 29.90 -19.39
CA ALA A 54 6.01 30.10 -20.65
C ALA A 54 7.43 29.52 -20.57
N ALA A 55 8.15 29.77 -19.47
CA ALA A 55 9.50 29.24 -19.29
C ALA A 55 9.52 27.72 -19.13
N ILE A 56 8.55 27.12 -18.43
CA ILE A 56 8.40 25.66 -18.38
C ILE A 56 8.15 25.12 -19.80
N GLY A 57 7.33 25.80 -20.60
CA GLY A 57 7.07 25.46 -22.00
C GLY A 57 8.33 25.52 -22.87
N ASP A 58 9.08 26.62 -22.82
CA ASP A 58 10.34 26.83 -23.54
C ASP A 58 11.35 25.72 -23.18
N ALA A 59 11.53 25.46 -21.89
CA ALA A 59 12.43 24.41 -21.39
C ALA A 59 11.97 23.00 -21.81
N ALA A 60 10.66 22.73 -21.80
CA ALA A 60 10.11 21.45 -22.25
C ALA A 60 10.33 21.22 -23.75
N ALA A 61 10.14 22.24 -24.59
CA ALA A 61 10.41 22.16 -26.02
C ALA A 61 11.91 21.95 -26.31
N TRP A 62 12.78 22.63 -25.56
CA TRP A 62 14.21 22.41 -25.64
C TRP A 62 14.60 20.98 -25.23
N LEU A 63 14.08 20.48 -24.10
CA LEU A 63 14.32 19.11 -23.64
C LEU A 63 13.79 18.06 -24.62
N ALA A 64 12.70 18.36 -25.33
CA ALA A 64 12.12 17.45 -26.31
C ALA A 64 13.06 17.22 -27.52
N THR A 65 13.87 18.21 -27.87
CA THR A 65 14.87 18.13 -28.94
C THR A 65 16.25 17.68 -28.46
N HIS A 66 16.48 17.63 -27.15
CA HIS A 66 17.74 17.26 -26.50
C HIS A 66 17.56 16.04 -25.60
N GLU A 67 17.15 14.92 -26.21
CA GLU A 67 16.83 13.66 -25.52
C GLU A 67 17.92 13.23 -24.50
N ASP A 68 19.18 13.38 -24.87
CA ASP A 68 20.30 13.01 -24.01
C ASP A 68 20.35 13.80 -22.69
N MET A 69 20.03 15.10 -22.73
CA MET A 69 19.95 15.92 -21.53
C MET A 69 18.74 15.51 -20.68
N LEU A 70 17.60 15.25 -21.32
CA LEU A 70 16.41 14.75 -20.63
C LEU A 70 16.68 13.41 -19.92
N ARG A 71 17.34 12.47 -20.60
CA ARG A 71 17.79 11.19 -20.00
C ARG A 71 18.69 11.45 -18.80
N ALA A 72 19.69 12.32 -18.93
CA ALA A 72 20.60 12.64 -17.84
C ALA A 72 19.88 13.21 -16.61
N ILE A 73 18.94 14.15 -16.82
CA ILE A 73 18.11 14.72 -15.74
C ILE A 73 17.28 13.64 -15.04
N LEU A 74 16.63 12.76 -15.80
CA LEU A 74 15.71 11.76 -15.27
C LEU A 74 16.42 10.57 -14.60
N HIS A 75 17.62 10.22 -15.05
CA HIS A 75 18.43 9.17 -14.45
C HIS A 75 19.24 9.67 -13.25
N HIS A 76 19.64 10.95 -13.23
CA HIS A 76 20.46 11.53 -12.16
C HIS A 76 19.78 12.74 -11.50
N PRO A 77 18.57 12.57 -10.94
CA PRO A 77 17.83 13.66 -10.32
C PRO A 77 18.56 14.23 -9.09
N HIS A 78 19.37 13.41 -8.40
CA HIS A 78 20.18 13.84 -7.26
C HIS A 78 21.33 14.78 -7.68
N GLU A 79 21.94 14.57 -8.84
CA GLU A 79 22.96 15.48 -9.37
C GLU A 79 22.36 16.85 -9.73
N GLN A 80 21.07 16.90 -10.10
CA GLN A 80 20.37 18.19 -10.29
C GLN A 80 20.26 19.00 -9.01
N MET A 81 20.08 18.34 -7.86
CA MET A 81 20.10 19.04 -6.57
C MET A 81 21.46 19.71 -6.35
N THR A 82 22.55 18.96 -6.51
CA THR A 82 23.92 19.49 -6.37
C THR A 82 24.19 20.60 -7.37
N ARG A 83 23.73 20.47 -8.62
CA ARG A 83 23.90 21.48 -9.66
C ARG A 83 23.12 22.75 -9.35
N SER A 84 21.89 22.63 -8.85
CA SER A 84 21.07 23.77 -8.46
C SER A 84 21.69 24.58 -7.32
N ALA A 85 22.46 23.94 -6.43
CA ALA A 85 23.20 24.56 -5.34
C ALA A 85 24.42 25.38 -5.78
N ASN A 86 24.96 25.13 -6.98
CA ASN A 86 26.12 25.85 -7.49
C ASN A 86 25.75 27.08 -8.35
N VAL A 87 24.47 27.41 -8.45
CA VAL A 87 23.99 28.57 -9.21
C VAL A 87 24.14 29.82 -8.34
N PRO A 88 24.78 30.90 -8.83
CA PRO A 88 24.93 32.15 -8.06
C PRO A 88 23.57 32.70 -7.59
N GLY A 89 23.48 33.13 -6.33
CA GLY A 89 22.27 33.71 -5.73
C GLY A 89 21.27 32.71 -5.16
N ALA A 90 21.67 31.44 -5.00
CA ALA A 90 20.87 30.39 -4.39
C ALA A 90 21.33 30.14 -2.95
N ASP A 91 20.92 31.01 -2.03
CA ASP A 91 21.37 30.93 -0.63
C ASP A 91 20.44 30.05 0.23
N ASP A 92 19.25 29.67 -0.28
CA ASP A 92 18.22 28.91 0.44
C ASP A 92 17.93 27.55 -0.23
N GLU A 93 17.92 26.47 0.56
CA GLU A 93 17.54 25.13 0.12
C GLU A 93 16.12 25.07 -0.48
N ARG A 94 15.22 25.98 -0.08
CA ARG A 94 13.88 26.13 -0.64
C ARG A 94 13.92 26.58 -2.11
N ASP A 95 14.88 27.41 -2.49
CA ASP A 95 15.04 27.89 -3.87
C ASP A 95 15.57 26.76 -4.78
N HIS A 96 16.44 25.89 -4.27
CA HIS A 96 16.89 24.68 -4.98
C HIS A 96 15.72 23.75 -5.29
N TRP A 97 14.86 23.51 -4.30
CA TRP A 97 13.67 22.70 -4.50
C TRP A 97 12.70 23.31 -5.51
N ALA A 98 12.45 24.62 -5.45
CA ALA A 98 11.54 25.30 -6.38
C ALA A 98 12.04 25.15 -7.84
N ARG A 99 13.35 25.32 -8.08
CA ARG A 99 13.95 25.05 -9.40
C ARG A 99 13.79 23.60 -9.85
N LEU A 100 13.89 22.64 -8.93
CA LEU A 100 13.65 21.23 -9.25
C LEU A 100 12.18 20.98 -9.59
N CYS A 101 11.23 21.64 -8.94
CA CYS A 101 9.81 21.56 -9.30
C CYS A 101 9.57 22.03 -10.73
N LEU A 102 10.15 23.17 -11.11
CA LEU A 102 10.08 23.68 -12.48
C LEU A 102 10.72 22.71 -13.49
N LEU A 103 11.91 22.19 -13.17
CA LEU A 103 12.59 21.22 -14.02
C LEU A 103 11.80 19.92 -14.18
N ALA A 104 11.18 19.43 -13.11
CA ALA A 104 10.37 18.21 -13.15
C ALA A 104 9.10 18.38 -14.00
N GLU A 105 8.46 19.55 -13.94
CA GLU A 105 7.34 19.91 -14.82
C GLU A 105 7.79 20.02 -16.29
N ALA A 106 8.91 20.68 -16.56
CA ALA A 106 9.45 20.78 -17.93
C ALA A 106 9.81 19.40 -18.50
N ALA A 107 10.49 18.55 -17.71
CA ALA A 107 10.83 17.19 -18.10
C ALA A 107 9.58 16.35 -18.39
N TRP A 108 8.54 16.45 -17.57
CA TRP A 108 7.27 15.77 -17.81
C TRP A 108 6.58 16.22 -19.09
N ARG A 109 6.47 17.54 -19.32
CA ARG A 109 5.83 18.11 -20.51
C ARG A 109 6.58 17.78 -21.80
N SER A 110 7.91 17.70 -21.74
CA SER A 110 8.73 17.34 -22.90
C SER A 110 8.36 15.97 -23.50
N LEU A 111 7.86 15.04 -22.68
CA LEU A 111 7.43 13.72 -23.14
C LEU A 111 6.12 13.73 -23.94
N SER A 112 5.38 14.84 -23.91
CA SER A 112 4.16 15.03 -24.69
C SER A 112 4.36 16.02 -25.85
N ALA A 113 5.58 16.54 -26.03
CA ALA A 113 5.90 17.45 -27.12
C ALA A 113 5.88 16.70 -28.47
N PRO A 114 5.43 17.34 -29.55
CA PRO A 114 5.36 16.71 -30.86
C PRO A 114 6.73 16.30 -31.43
N GLU A 115 7.81 16.95 -30.99
CA GLU A 115 9.18 16.65 -31.40
C GLU A 115 9.75 15.38 -30.73
N MET A 116 9.17 14.94 -29.62
CA MET A 116 9.65 13.78 -28.86
C MET A 116 9.27 12.48 -29.56
N ASP A 117 10.24 11.59 -29.76
CA ASP A 117 9.97 10.23 -30.24
C ASP A 117 9.01 9.51 -29.26
N PRO A 118 7.82 9.03 -29.72
CA PRO A 118 6.87 8.32 -28.88
C PRO A 118 7.42 7.08 -28.17
N VAL A 119 8.44 6.41 -28.75
CA VAL A 119 9.08 5.24 -28.15
C VAL A 119 9.93 5.68 -26.95
N VAL A 120 10.72 6.73 -27.13
CA VAL A 120 11.52 7.35 -26.07
C VAL A 120 10.61 7.90 -24.98
N ALA A 121 9.57 8.64 -25.35
CA ALA A 121 8.58 9.18 -24.41
C ALA A 121 8.01 8.09 -23.51
N ARG A 122 7.57 6.97 -24.11
CA ARG A 122 7.03 5.82 -23.38
C ARG A 122 8.07 5.18 -22.45
N ARG A 123 9.32 5.11 -22.86
CA ARG A 123 10.43 4.58 -22.06
C ARG A 123 10.77 5.49 -20.88
N LEU A 124 10.75 6.81 -21.04
CA LEU A 124 11.14 7.75 -19.97
C LEU A 124 9.98 8.16 -19.05
N ARG A 125 8.74 7.92 -19.48
CA ARG A 125 7.52 8.31 -18.74
C ARG A 125 7.52 7.95 -17.26
N PRO A 126 7.86 6.71 -16.84
CA PRO A 126 7.80 6.40 -15.42
C PRO A 126 8.91 7.08 -14.61
N LEU A 127 10.07 7.37 -15.20
CA LEU A 127 11.11 8.16 -14.53
C LEU A 127 10.68 9.62 -14.34
N ALA A 128 10.08 10.22 -15.36
CA ALA A 128 9.54 11.57 -15.28
C ALA A 128 8.37 11.66 -14.28
N ALA A 129 7.43 10.71 -14.31
CA ALA A 129 6.33 10.65 -13.35
C ALA A 129 6.84 10.52 -11.91
N ARG A 130 7.82 9.63 -11.68
CA ARG A 130 8.46 9.47 -10.37
C ARG A 130 9.18 10.75 -9.93
N PHE A 131 10.01 11.35 -10.80
CA PHE A 131 10.75 12.56 -10.48
C PHE A 131 9.81 13.73 -10.15
N ARG A 132 8.76 13.93 -10.98
CA ARG A 132 7.70 14.91 -10.76
C ARG A 132 7.00 14.68 -9.43
N PHE A 133 6.59 13.45 -9.14
CA PHE A 133 5.92 13.12 -7.88
C PHE A 133 6.80 13.37 -6.67
N LEU A 134 8.03 12.82 -6.63
CA LEU A 134 8.92 12.97 -5.48
C LEU A 134 9.24 14.44 -5.19
N THR A 135 9.50 15.22 -6.23
CA THR A 135 9.83 16.63 -6.12
C THR A 135 8.65 17.46 -5.64
N LEU A 136 7.49 17.36 -6.29
CA LEU A 136 6.31 18.17 -5.93
C LEU A 136 5.67 17.74 -4.61
N SER A 137 5.77 16.46 -4.24
CA SER A 137 5.22 15.96 -2.98
C SER A 137 6.14 16.18 -1.78
N GLU A 138 7.39 16.63 -1.99
CA GLU A 138 8.42 16.70 -0.95
C GLU A 138 7.96 17.47 0.31
N PRO A 139 7.41 18.70 0.23
CA PRO A 139 7.02 19.43 1.44
C PRO A 139 5.95 18.69 2.26
N PHE A 140 5.00 18.04 1.57
CA PHE A 140 3.90 17.30 2.19
C PHE A 140 4.37 16.03 2.89
N ARG A 141 5.53 15.49 2.52
CA ARG A 141 6.08 14.28 3.14
C ARG A 141 6.63 14.55 4.51
N TYR A 142 7.16 15.74 4.79
CA TYR A 142 7.83 16.06 6.05
C TYR A 142 6.92 16.76 7.05
N ARG A 143 5.59 16.68 6.85
CA ARG A 143 4.59 17.14 7.81
C ARG A 143 4.91 16.57 9.19
N ARG A 144 5.12 17.45 10.17
CA ARG A 144 5.46 17.14 11.59
C ARG A 144 6.87 16.61 11.84
N ALA A 145 7.78 16.73 10.87
CA ALA A 145 9.21 16.50 11.10
C ALA A 145 9.87 17.84 11.45
N ALA A 146 10.00 18.11 12.76
CA ALA A 146 10.78 19.26 13.25
C ALA A 146 12.25 19.16 12.81
N GLY A 147 12.89 20.30 12.59
CA GLY A 147 14.29 20.36 12.13
C GLY A 147 14.46 20.00 10.66
N THR A 148 13.43 20.19 9.84
CA THR A 148 13.54 20.07 8.38
C THR A 148 13.52 21.44 7.73
N VAL A 149 14.01 21.54 6.48
CA VAL A 149 13.95 22.77 5.66
C VAL A 149 12.51 23.32 5.52
N TRP A 150 11.53 22.42 5.65
CA TRP A 150 10.10 22.72 5.57
C TRP A 150 9.48 23.16 6.89
N LEU A 151 10.13 22.86 8.02
CA LEU A 151 9.67 23.11 9.39
C LEU A 151 10.90 23.39 10.28
N SER A 152 11.35 24.65 10.30
CA SER A 152 12.44 25.10 11.18
C SER A 152 12.00 25.04 12.65
N GLU A 153 12.92 24.74 13.59
CA GLU A 153 12.63 24.76 15.03
C GLU A 153 12.27 26.18 15.53
N ASP A 154 12.85 27.22 14.93
CA ASP A 154 12.57 28.63 15.26
C ASP A 154 11.22 29.11 14.71
N GLU A 155 10.71 28.50 13.63
CA GLU A 155 9.40 28.81 13.03
C GLU A 155 8.22 28.15 13.79
N MET A 156 8.49 27.41 14.90
CA MET A 156 7.43 26.81 15.72
C MET A 156 6.84 27.76 16.78
N THR A 157 7.46 28.90 17.05
CA THR A 157 7.06 29.80 18.15
C THR A 157 6.58 31.18 17.74
N ASP A 158 6.88 31.66 16.54
CA ASP A 158 6.41 32.93 15.99
C ASP A 158 5.57 32.67 14.73
N GLU A 159 4.69 33.63 14.36
CA GLU A 159 3.70 33.55 13.28
C GLU A 159 4.15 32.67 12.10
N PRO A 160 3.32 31.68 11.66
CA PRO A 160 3.71 30.70 10.67
C PRO A 160 4.15 31.44 9.43
N THR A 161 5.46 31.49 9.20
CA THR A 161 6.04 32.21 8.09
C THR A 161 5.52 31.49 6.86
N GLU A 162 4.63 32.14 6.10
CA GLU A 162 4.02 31.64 4.88
C GLU A 162 5.09 30.89 4.08
N ILE A 163 5.00 29.56 4.11
CA ILE A 163 5.98 28.70 3.49
C ILE A 163 5.98 29.10 2.02
N ARG A 164 7.15 29.44 1.45
CA ARG A 164 7.34 29.86 0.04
C ARG A 164 6.82 28.87 -1.03
N MET A 165 6.10 27.82 -0.65
CA MET A 165 5.29 26.98 -1.53
C MET A 165 4.42 27.82 -2.48
N GLY A 166 3.90 28.95 -2.02
CA GLY A 166 3.08 29.86 -2.83
C GLY A 166 3.81 30.62 -3.92
N GLN A 167 5.13 30.48 -4.01
CA GLN A 167 5.98 31.21 -4.97
C GLN A 167 6.56 30.31 -6.06
N VAL A 168 6.39 28.98 -5.98
CA VAL A 168 7.01 28.02 -6.92
C VAL A 168 6.53 28.20 -8.35
N PHE A 169 5.26 28.54 -8.55
CA PHE A 169 4.68 28.72 -9.88
C PHE A 169 4.26 30.18 -10.13
N GLY A 170 4.93 31.14 -9.47
CA GLY A 170 4.54 32.56 -9.42
C GLY A 170 3.90 32.91 -8.08
N GLY A 171 3.56 34.18 -7.85
CA GLY A 171 2.92 34.62 -6.60
C GLY A 171 1.51 34.03 -6.39
N ASP A 172 1.17 33.69 -5.14
CA ASP A 172 -0.13 33.13 -4.71
C ASP A 172 -0.55 31.82 -5.40
N THR A 173 0.42 30.99 -5.78
CA THR A 173 0.21 29.76 -6.57
C THR A 173 0.25 28.45 -5.77
N GLU A 174 0.04 28.50 -4.45
CA GLU A 174 0.04 27.30 -3.59
C GLU A 174 -0.92 26.22 -4.09
N HIS A 175 -2.11 26.66 -4.52
CA HIS A 175 -3.13 25.80 -5.07
C HIS A 175 -2.69 25.06 -6.35
N LEU A 176 -1.83 25.68 -7.19
CA LEU A 176 -1.25 25.04 -8.36
C LEU A 176 -0.23 23.97 -7.98
N LEU A 177 0.62 24.25 -7.00
CA LEU A 177 1.56 23.25 -6.46
C LEU A 177 0.80 22.03 -5.94
N LEU A 178 -0.24 22.26 -5.13
CA LEU A 178 -1.06 21.17 -4.62
C LEU A 178 -1.72 20.37 -5.74
N ARG A 179 -2.34 21.06 -6.72
CA ARG A 179 -2.98 20.41 -7.87
C ARG A 179 -1.99 19.53 -8.63
N ARG A 180 -0.81 20.07 -8.97
CA ARG A 180 0.25 19.33 -9.70
C ARG A 180 0.84 18.19 -8.89
N ALA A 181 0.98 18.35 -7.56
CA ALA A 181 1.43 17.25 -6.70
C ALA A 181 0.44 16.09 -6.69
N ARG A 182 -0.87 16.37 -6.69
CA ARG A 182 -1.93 15.34 -6.79
C ARG A 182 -1.92 14.65 -8.15
N GLU A 183 -1.83 15.42 -9.23
CA GLU A 183 -1.69 14.89 -10.59
C GLU A 183 -0.45 14.00 -10.70
N ALA A 184 0.71 14.47 -10.24
CA ALA A 184 1.96 13.71 -10.27
C ALA A 184 1.87 12.42 -9.45
N ARG A 185 1.19 12.44 -8.30
CA ARG A 185 0.91 11.24 -7.50
C ARG A 185 0.06 10.23 -8.29
N ALA A 186 -0.98 10.71 -8.97
CA ALA A 186 -1.84 9.86 -9.79
C ALA A 186 -1.10 9.29 -11.02
N ASP A 187 -0.30 10.12 -11.71
CA ASP A 187 0.54 9.70 -12.85
C ASP A 187 1.55 8.63 -12.43
N TRP A 188 2.18 8.79 -11.26
CA TRP A 188 3.11 7.80 -10.74
C TRP A 188 2.40 6.50 -10.32
N ALA A 189 1.23 6.60 -9.68
CA ALA A 189 0.41 5.44 -9.35
C ALA A 189 0.01 4.65 -10.61
N ALA A 190 -0.38 5.35 -11.69
CA ALA A 190 -0.72 4.72 -12.97
C ALA A 190 0.48 4.00 -13.61
N CYS A 191 1.69 4.56 -13.50
CA CYS A 191 2.90 3.90 -13.97
C CYS A 191 3.21 2.62 -13.17
N LEU A 192 3.02 2.63 -11.85
CA LEU A 192 3.20 1.46 -10.98
C LEU A 192 2.14 0.37 -11.23
N ASP A 193 0.90 0.76 -11.54
CA ASP A 193 -0.16 -0.15 -11.98
C ASP A 193 0.21 -0.83 -13.30
N ALA A 194 0.76 -0.07 -14.26
CA ALA A 194 1.19 -0.55 -15.56
C ALA A 194 2.62 -1.12 -15.58
N ARG A 195 3.23 -1.43 -14.42
CA ARG A 195 4.66 -1.78 -14.32
C ARG A 195 5.11 -2.90 -15.26
N HIS A 196 4.26 -3.89 -15.50
CA HIS A 196 4.58 -5.05 -16.35
C HIS A 196 4.70 -4.66 -17.83
N SER A 197 4.16 -3.50 -18.22
CA SER A 197 4.22 -2.94 -19.57
C SER A 197 5.39 -1.98 -19.79
N HIS A 198 6.16 -1.65 -18.73
CA HIS A 198 7.29 -0.72 -18.80
C HIS A 198 8.62 -1.47 -18.67
N PRO A 199 9.55 -1.36 -19.64
CA PRO A 199 10.76 -2.18 -19.68
C PRO A 199 11.60 -2.20 -18.40
N PHE A 200 11.81 -1.03 -17.77
CA PHE A 200 12.63 -0.97 -16.55
C PHE A 200 11.84 -1.26 -15.28
N LEU A 201 10.54 -0.92 -15.20
CA LEU A 201 9.72 -1.30 -14.05
C LEU A 201 9.46 -2.80 -14.02
N ALA A 202 9.39 -3.46 -15.18
CA ALA A 202 9.29 -4.91 -15.28
C ALA A 202 10.58 -5.62 -14.82
N GLY A 203 11.74 -4.96 -14.96
CA GLY A 203 13.03 -5.45 -14.48
C GLY A 203 13.40 -5.02 -13.06
N ALA A 204 12.54 -4.27 -12.37
CA ALA A 204 12.76 -3.84 -10.99
C ALA A 204 12.54 -5.00 -10.03
N ASP A 205 13.38 -5.07 -9.00
CA ASP A 205 13.21 -6.06 -7.95
C ASP A 205 11.92 -5.79 -7.18
N PRO A 206 11.22 -6.82 -6.70
CA PRO A 206 9.95 -6.64 -6.00
C PRO A 206 10.04 -5.77 -4.74
N GLU A 207 11.21 -5.75 -4.08
CA GLU A 207 11.49 -4.88 -2.95
C GLU A 207 11.65 -3.40 -3.36
N GLU A 208 12.23 -3.13 -4.53
CA GLU A 208 12.32 -1.77 -5.09
C GLU A 208 10.93 -1.23 -5.42
N VAL A 209 10.06 -2.05 -6.02
CA VAL A 209 8.67 -1.69 -6.31
C VAL A 209 7.88 -1.46 -5.02
N GLU A 210 8.07 -2.29 -3.99
CA GLU A 210 7.44 -2.10 -2.68
C GLU A 210 7.85 -0.79 -2.01
N ALA A 211 9.12 -0.40 -2.12
CA ALA A 211 9.62 0.87 -1.59
C ALA A 211 8.99 2.08 -2.31
N GLU A 212 8.76 1.98 -3.63
CA GLU A 212 8.05 3.01 -4.39
C GLU A 212 6.56 3.08 -4.02
N ILE A 213 5.90 1.94 -3.80
CA ILE A 213 4.52 1.89 -3.29
C ILE A 213 4.43 2.55 -1.92
N ASP A 214 5.37 2.26 -1.02
CA ASP A 214 5.39 2.90 0.31
C ASP A 214 5.60 4.40 0.19
N THR A 215 6.48 4.83 -0.71
CA THR A 215 6.73 6.24 -1.00
C THR A 215 5.49 6.92 -1.62
N LEU A 216 4.61 6.18 -2.30
CA LEU A 216 3.36 6.71 -2.85
C LEU A 216 2.30 7.02 -1.78
N VAL A 217 2.32 6.31 -0.64
CA VAL A 217 1.25 6.37 0.36
C VAL A 217 1.66 6.84 1.74
N ALA A 218 2.97 6.86 2.06
CA ALA A 218 3.47 7.22 3.37
C ALA A 218 4.20 8.59 3.39
N ALA A 219 3.96 9.35 4.46
CA ALA A 219 4.74 10.51 4.86
C ALA A 219 6.02 10.08 5.62
N ARG A 220 6.97 10.98 5.78
CA ARG A 220 8.26 10.80 6.46
C ARG A 220 8.33 11.65 7.74
N GLY A 221 9.02 11.14 8.76
CA GLY A 221 9.31 11.89 10.00
C GLY A 221 9.06 11.08 11.28
N TYR A 222 9.21 11.77 12.43
CA TYR A 222 9.09 11.20 13.78
C TYR A 222 7.71 10.57 14.08
N ARG A 223 6.69 10.91 13.28
CA ARG A 223 5.37 10.27 13.26
C ARG A 223 4.93 10.01 11.82
N SER A 224 5.63 9.12 11.12
CA SER A 224 5.28 8.72 9.76
C SER A 224 3.84 8.17 9.71
N GLY A 225 2.98 8.81 8.93
CA GLY A 225 1.59 8.42 8.67
C GLY A 225 1.30 8.34 7.17
N GLN A 226 0.03 8.43 6.80
CA GLN A 226 -0.40 8.55 5.41
C GLN A 226 0.12 9.85 4.79
N LEU A 227 0.55 9.79 3.53
CA LEU A 227 0.81 10.97 2.71
C LEU A 227 -0.50 11.68 2.41
N LYS A 228 -0.59 12.93 2.86
CA LYS A 228 -1.74 13.82 2.68
C LYS A 228 -1.31 15.05 1.89
N LEU A 229 -1.98 15.30 0.78
CA LEU A 229 -1.73 16.48 -0.05
C LEU A 229 -2.84 17.51 0.24
N THR A 230 -2.60 18.48 1.13
CA THR A 230 -3.54 19.55 1.51
C THR A 230 -2.84 20.92 1.61
N LEU A 231 -3.56 22.04 1.54
CA LEU A 231 -2.95 23.38 1.68
C LEU A 231 -2.84 23.86 3.14
N THR A 232 -3.60 23.24 4.03
CA THR A 232 -3.62 23.63 5.44
C THR A 232 -2.24 23.44 6.05
N ASP A 233 -1.91 24.34 6.99
CA ASP A 233 -0.65 24.37 7.74
C ASP A 233 -0.13 22.95 8.01
N LEU A 234 1.14 22.71 7.66
CA LEU A 234 1.83 21.44 7.83
C LEU A 234 1.81 20.94 9.29
N GLN A 235 1.53 21.83 10.25
CA GLN A 235 1.38 21.54 11.66
C GLN A 235 -0.02 21.01 12.05
N ASN A 236 -1.07 21.36 11.30
CA ASN A 236 -2.45 21.02 11.65
C ASN A 236 -2.84 19.58 11.27
N TYR A 237 -3.65 18.94 12.12
CA TYR A 237 -4.20 17.62 11.81
C TYR A 237 -5.44 17.74 10.94
N GLU A 238 -5.32 17.35 9.67
CA GLU A 238 -6.46 17.17 8.77
C GLU A 238 -6.74 15.71 8.43
N ALA A 239 -8.02 15.41 8.21
CA ALA A 239 -8.45 14.14 7.67
C ALA A 239 -7.98 13.99 6.21
N PRO A 240 -7.69 12.75 5.74
CA PRO A 240 -7.36 12.51 4.34
C PRO A 240 -8.48 12.98 3.40
N THR A 241 -8.10 13.61 2.29
CA THR A 241 -9.03 14.05 1.24
C THR A 241 -9.66 12.86 0.51
N SER A 242 -10.70 13.10 -0.31
CA SER A 242 -11.28 12.06 -1.17
C SER A 242 -10.25 11.43 -2.09
N ASP A 243 -9.36 12.25 -2.67
CA ASP A 243 -8.34 11.81 -3.62
C ASP A 243 -7.27 10.96 -2.91
N ASP A 244 -6.87 11.37 -1.71
CA ASP A 244 -5.94 10.60 -0.88
C ASP A 244 -6.53 9.23 -0.51
N ARG A 245 -7.83 9.17 -0.17
CA ARG A 245 -8.53 7.91 0.13
C ARG A 245 -8.66 7.02 -1.10
N ALA A 246 -8.96 7.59 -2.26
CA ALA A 246 -9.10 6.86 -3.51
C ALA A 246 -7.78 6.21 -3.93
N ILE A 247 -6.67 6.97 -3.91
CA ILE A 247 -5.34 6.44 -4.21
C ILE A 247 -4.94 5.37 -3.19
N ASN A 248 -5.12 5.62 -1.89
CA ASN A 248 -4.78 4.65 -0.87
C ASN A 248 -5.55 3.34 -1.00
N LEU A 249 -6.85 3.41 -1.31
CA LEU A 249 -7.67 2.23 -1.54
C LEU A 249 -7.21 1.47 -2.79
N ALA A 250 -6.98 2.17 -3.91
CA ALA A 250 -6.46 1.54 -5.12
C ALA A 250 -5.11 0.85 -4.88
N VAL A 251 -4.21 1.49 -4.13
CA VAL A 251 -2.90 0.91 -3.76
C VAL A 251 -3.06 -0.29 -2.83
N ALA A 252 -3.95 -0.21 -1.84
CA ALA A 252 -4.23 -1.33 -0.95
C ALA A 252 -4.70 -2.56 -1.74
N GLU A 253 -5.67 -2.36 -2.65
CA GLU A 253 -6.29 -3.41 -3.45
C GLU A 253 -5.35 -4.00 -4.51
N ARG A 254 -4.64 -3.16 -5.27
CA ARG A 254 -3.84 -3.58 -6.42
C ARG A 254 -2.42 -4.01 -6.07
N HIS A 255 -1.87 -3.52 -4.95
CA HIS A 255 -0.45 -3.70 -4.63
C HIS A 255 -0.16 -4.30 -3.27
N LEU A 256 -0.84 -3.86 -2.21
CA LEU A 256 -0.51 -4.29 -0.84
C LEU A 256 -1.12 -5.66 -0.51
N LEU A 257 -2.43 -5.82 -0.74
CA LEU A 257 -3.14 -7.07 -0.43
C LEU A 257 -2.62 -8.27 -1.24
N PRO A 258 -2.37 -8.18 -2.57
CA PRO A 258 -1.80 -9.29 -3.33
C PRO A 258 -0.43 -9.75 -2.84
N ARG A 259 0.32 -8.84 -2.23
CA ARG A 259 1.64 -9.11 -1.64
C ARG A 259 1.59 -9.46 -0.16
N PHE A 260 0.40 -9.71 0.36
CA PHE A 260 0.15 -10.06 1.75
C PHE A 260 0.64 -8.99 2.76
N ARG A 261 0.67 -7.72 2.36
CA ARG A 261 1.12 -6.58 3.21
C ARG A 261 -0.03 -6.00 4.06
N VAL A 262 -0.69 -6.85 4.83
CA VAL A 262 -1.87 -6.47 5.65
C VAL A 262 -1.56 -5.34 6.64
N LEU A 263 -0.38 -5.36 7.27
CA LEU A 263 0.04 -4.31 8.20
C LEU A 263 0.23 -2.95 7.51
N ALA A 264 0.67 -2.94 6.26
CA ALA A 264 0.77 -1.70 5.48
C ALA A 264 -0.63 -1.15 5.18
N VAL A 265 -1.62 -2.01 4.88
CA VAL A 265 -3.03 -1.59 4.73
C VAL A 265 -3.59 -1.02 6.04
N ALA A 266 -3.30 -1.65 7.18
CA ALA A 266 -3.68 -1.13 8.49
C ALA A 266 -3.04 0.24 8.77
N ALA A 267 -1.78 0.46 8.36
CA ALA A 267 -1.12 1.76 8.49
C ALA A 267 -1.76 2.87 7.64
N LEU A 268 -2.46 2.52 6.54
CA LEU A 268 -3.26 3.47 5.76
C LEU A 268 -4.59 3.83 6.43
N CYS A 269 -5.04 3.03 7.38
CA CYS A 269 -6.17 3.34 8.23
C CYS A 269 -5.71 4.29 9.32
N GLU A 270 -5.38 5.53 8.97
CA GLU A 270 -5.06 6.53 10.00
C GLU A 270 -6.30 6.74 10.89
N PRO A 271 -6.21 6.45 12.19
CA PRO A 271 -7.25 6.82 13.11
C PRO A 271 -7.20 8.32 13.28
N THR A 272 -8.35 8.94 13.13
CA THR A 272 -8.54 10.34 13.49
C THR A 272 -8.37 10.58 14.99
N GLN A 273 -8.40 9.52 15.82
CA GLN A 273 -8.18 9.49 17.28
C GLN A 273 -8.04 8.03 17.76
N TRP A 274 -7.57 7.80 19.00
CA TRP A 274 -7.57 6.47 19.66
C TRP A 274 -8.93 5.74 19.58
N VAL A 275 -10.03 6.50 19.53
CA VAL A 275 -11.40 6.02 19.33
C VAL A 275 -11.57 5.24 18.01
N GLY A 276 -10.83 5.61 16.96
CA GLY A 276 -10.85 4.93 15.66
C GLY A 276 -10.27 3.51 15.69
N TYR A 277 -9.43 3.20 16.69
CA TYR A 277 -8.93 1.84 16.91
C TYR A 277 -9.84 1.01 17.82
N LEU A 278 -10.82 1.61 18.53
CA LEU A 278 -11.68 0.85 19.45
C LEU A 278 -12.41 -0.31 18.75
N PRO A 279 -13.00 -0.13 17.54
CA PRO A 279 -13.62 -1.26 16.85
C PRO A 279 -12.61 -2.35 16.46
N LEU A 280 -11.37 -1.97 16.12
CA LEU A 280 -10.29 -2.92 15.83
C LEU A 280 -9.92 -3.72 17.09
N TYR A 281 -9.60 -3.03 18.19
CA TYR A 281 -9.24 -3.69 19.44
C TYR A 281 -10.40 -4.52 20.00
N ALA A 282 -11.64 -4.04 19.89
CA ALA A 282 -12.82 -4.76 20.35
C ALA A 282 -13.06 -6.04 19.52
N ALA A 283 -12.90 -5.98 18.20
CA ALA A 283 -13.00 -7.17 17.35
C ALA A 283 -11.87 -8.17 17.64
N VAL A 284 -10.62 -7.72 17.76
CA VAL A 284 -9.49 -8.59 18.14
C VAL A 284 -9.72 -9.21 19.52
N ALA A 285 -10.13 -8.41 20.51
CA ALA A 285 -10.44 -8.88 21.85
C ALA A 285 -11.62 -9.86 21.87
N GLY A 286 -12.65 -9.65 21.04
CA GLY A 286 -13.77 -10.59 20.87
C GLY A 286 -13.30 -11.93 20.30
N GLY A 287 -12.45 -11.92 19.28
CA GLY A 287 -11.84 -13.13 18.73
C GLY A 287 -10.98 -13.88 19.74
N LEU A 288 -10.09 -13.17 20.45
CA LEU A 288 -9.28 -13.76 21.52
C LEU A 288 -10.12 -14.27 22.69
N GLY A 289 -11.18 -13.54 23.05
CA GLY A 289 -12.15 -13.93 24.08
C GLY A 289 -12.88 -15.22 23.72
N ALA A 290 -13.26 -15.40 22.45
CA ALA A 290 -13.84 -16.66 21.98
C ALA A 290 -12.88 -17.85 22.18
N VAL A 291 -11.61 -17.68 21.82
CA VAL A 291 -10.57 -18.70 22.02
C VAL A 291 -10.35 -18.98 23.51
N ALA A 292 -10.26 -17.94 24.34
CA ALA A 292 -10.05 -18.07 25.78
C ALA A 292 -11.22 -18.78 26.48
N LEU A 293 -12.47 -18.48 26.09
CA LEU A 293 -13.67 -19.14 26.63
C LEU A 293 -13.71 -20.63 26.28
N ALA A 294 -13.33 -20.97 25.04
CA ALA A 294 -13.21 -22.36 24.62
C ALA A 294 -12.06 -23.09 25.35
N ALA A 295 -10.90 -22.44 25.49
CA ALA A 295 -9.67 -23.10 25.94
C ALA A 295 -9.57 -23.21 27.47
N GLY A 296 -9.97 -22.15 28.18
CA GLY A 296 -9.85 -22.05 29.64
C GLY A 296 -11.03 -22.64 30.40
N GLY A 297 -12.22 -22.71 29.79
CA GLY A 297 -13.45 -23.12 30.49
C GLY A 297 -14.32 -24.14 29.76
N GLY A 298 -13.96 -24.56 28.54
CA GLY A 298 -14.82 -25.44 27.74
C GLY A 298 -16.19 -24.84 27.43
N HIS A 299 -16.34 -23.51 27.51
CA HIS A 299 -17.62 -22.82 27.34
C HIS A 299 -17.90 -22.54 25.85
N PHE A 300 -18.01 -23.59 25.04
CA PHE A 300 -18.11 -23.48 23.59
C PHE A 300 -19.30 -22.65 23.10
N GLY A 301 -20.45 -22.69 23.80
CA GLY A 301 -21.59 -21.84 23.49
C GLY A 301 -21.29 -20.34 23.66
N MET A 302 -20.62 -19.96 24.76
CA MET A 302 -20.18 -18.58 24.99
C MET A 302 -19.08 -18.17 24.01
N ALA A 303 -18.19 -19.09 23.65
CA ALA A 303 -17.17 -18.87 22.63
C ALA A 303 -17.81 -18.58 21.25
N ALA A 304 -18.85 -19.32 20.86
CA ALA A 304 -19.59 -19.06 19.62
C ALA A 304 -20.29 -17.70 19.63
N LEU A 305 -20.89 -17.29 20.75
CA LEU A 305 -21.47 -15.94 20.91
C LEU A 305 -20.41 -14.84 20.80
N ALA A 306 -19.25 -15.02 21.43
CA ALA A 306 -18.13 -14.08 21.33
C ALA A 306 -17.58 -13.99 19.89
N ALA A 307 -17.50 -15.12 19.18
CA ALA A 307 -17.12 -15.15 17.77
C ALA A 307 -18.14 -14.42 16.88
N ALA A 308 -19.45 -14.61 17.12
CA ALA A 308 -20.51 -13.90 16.40
C ALA A 308 -20.46 -12.38 16.68
N ALA A 309 -20.26 -11.99 17.94
CA ALA A 309 -20.08 -10.59 18.33
C ALA A 309 -18.85 -9.96 17.67
N CYS A 310 -17.74 -10.71 17.54
CA CYS A 310 -16.56 -10.27 16.79
C CYS A 310 -16.90 -9.90 15.34
N TYR A 311 -17.60 -10.78 14.60
CA TYR A 311 -18.00 -10.46 13.23
C TYR A 311 -19.03 -9.33 13.14
N ALA A 312 -19.92 -9.18 14.12
CA ALA A 312 -20.84 -8.04 14.19
C ALA A 312 -20.08 -6.71 14.38
N LEU A 313 -19.05 -6.69 15.22
CA LEU A 313 -18.15 -5.55 15.39
C LEU A 313 -17.36 -5.27 14.11
N ILE A 314 -16.93 -6.32 13.40
CA ILE A 314 -16.30 -6.18 12.09
C ILE A 314 -17.24 -5.54 11.08
N ALA A 315 -18.50 -5.98 11.01
CA ALA A 315 -19.49 -5.38 10.13
C ALA A 315 -19.79 -3.91 10.50
N ALA A 316 -19.96 -3.60 11.78
CA ALA A 316 -20.18 -2.23 12.26
C ALA A 316 -19.00 -1.31 11.94
N GLY A 317 -17.76 -1.79 12.14
CA GLY A 317 -16.55 -1.08 11.78
C GLY A 317 -16.43 -0.85 10.27
N ALA A 318 -16.78 -1.82 9.44
CA ALA A 318 -16.78 -1.67 7.98
C ALA A 318 -17.78 -0.60 7.51
N ILE A 319 -18.95 -0.53 8.13
CA ILE A 319 -19.98 0.49 7.85
C ILE A 319 -19.50 1.87 8.31
N GLY A 320 -18.95 1.98 9.52
CA GLY A 320 -18.58 3.26 10.13
C GLY A 320 -17.24 3.84 9.64
N LEU A 321 -16.26 2.99 9.34
CA LEU A 321 -14.87 3.36 9.04
C LEU A 321 -14.48 3.10 7.57
N GLY A 322 -15.33 2.43 6.80
CA GLY A 322 -15.23 2.31 5.36
C GLY A 322 -14.32 1.19 4.85
N ALA A 323 -14.02 1.25 3.55
CA ALA A 323 -13.45 0.12 2.80
C ALA A 323 -12.00 -0.22 3.15
N LEU A 324 -11.15 0.77 3.40
CA LEU A 324 -9.77 0.54 3.82
C LEU A 324 -9.71 -0.21 5.15
N TRP A 325 -10.58 0.17 6.09
CA TRP A 325 -10.71 -0.52 7.37
C TRP A 325 -11.21 -1.95 7.18
N ALA A 326 -12.19 -2.18 6.31
CA ALA A 326 -12.68 -3.52 6.01
C ALA A 326 -11.60 -4.41 5.33
N ALA A 327 -10.74 -3.82 4.50
CA ALA A 327 -9.71 -4.53 3.74
C ALA A 327 -8.67 -5.22 4.65
N GLN A 328 -8.36 -4.67 5.82
CA GLN A 328 -7.41 -5.28 6.75
C GLN A 328 -7.89 -6.62 7.34
N TRP A 329 -9.21 -6.85 7.33
CA TRP A 329 -9.86 -8.06 7.87
C TRP A 329 -9.98 -9.19 6.86
N LEU A 330 -9.52 -8.98 5.62
CA LEU A 330 -9.46 -10.01 4.58
C LEU A 330 -10.78 -10.81 4.46
N LEU A 331 -11.92 -10.11 4.39
CA LEU A 331 -13.28 -10.70 4.53
C LEU A 331 -13.63 -11.83 3.53
N ARG A 332 -12.81 -12.05 2.50
CA ARG A 332 -12.88 -13.26 1.67
C ARG A 332 -12.51 -14.53 2.45
N LEU A 333 -11.56 -14.46 3.38
CA LEU A 333 -11.17 -15.61 4.23
C LEU A 333 -12.35 -16.17 5.04
N PRO A 334 -13.09 -15.38 5.84
CA PRO A 334 -14.25 -15.90 6.56
C PRO A 334 -15.39 -16.34 5.63
N ALA A 335 -15.60 -15.66 4.49
CA ALA A 335 -16.59 -16.11 3.50
C ALA A 335 -16.22 -17.48 2.91
N ALA A 336 -14.96 -17.67 2.53
CA ALA A 336 -14.48 -18.92 1.98
C ALA A 336 -14.43 -20.04 3.05
N ALA A 337 -14.14 -19.69 4.31
CA ALA A 337 -14.26 -20.60 5.43
C ALA A 337 -15.71 -21.06 5.64
N ALA A 338 -16.70 -20.18 5.49
CA ALA A 338 -18.11 -20.56 5.58
C ALA A 338 -18.50 -21.54 4.46
N VAL A 339 -18.00 -21.36 3.24
CA VAL A 339 -18.17 -22.33 2.14
C VAL A 339 -17.55 -23.68 2.51
N GLY A 340 -16.32 -23.68 3.03
CA GLY A 340 -15.64 -24.90 3.48
C GLY A 340 -16.41 -25.63 4.58
N LEU A 341 -16.97 -24.88 5.52
CA LEU A 341 -17.80 -25.41 6.60
C LEU A 341 -19.11 -26.01 6.08
N VAL A 342 -19.81 -25.34 5.15
CA VAL A 342 -21.02 -25.88 4.52
C VAL A 342 -20.71 -27.18 3.81
N ALA A 343 -19.59 -27.23 3.06
CA ALA A 343 -19.12 -28.45 2.43
C ALA A 343 -18.82 -29.55 3.47
N LEU A 344 -18.22 -29.19 4.61
CA LEU A 344 -17.93 -30.14 5.68
C LEU A 344 -19.21 -30.75 6.27
N VAL A 345 -20.18 -29.90 6.63
CA VAL A 345 -21.45 -30.31 7.24
C VAL A 345 -22.32 -31.12 6.27
N ALA A 346 -22.25 -30.84 4.97
CA ALA A 346 -23.00 -31.55 3.94
C ALA A 346 -22.48 -32.99 3.68
N LEU A 347 -21.26 -33.30 4.13
CA LEU A 347 -20.76 -34.65 4.01
C LEU A 347 -21.44 -35.58 5.03
N PRO A 348 -21.53 -36.90 4.77
CA PRO A 348 -22.14 -37.88 5.70
C PRO A 348 -21.53 -37.82 7.11
N ASP A 349 -22.03 -38.58 8.09
CA ASP A 349 -21.49 -38.51 9.48
C ASP A 349 -20.04 -39.02 9.64
N TRP A 350 -19.30 -39.29 8.56
CA TRP A 350 -17.90 -39.75 8.59
C TRP A 350 -16.93 -38.79 9.30
N TRP A 351 -17.20 -37.48 9.31
CA TRP A 351 -16.36 -36.47 9.96
C TRP A 351 -16.68 -36.39 11.46
N GLN A 352 -17.93 -36.69 11.84
CA GLN A 352 -18.37 -36.87 13.22
C GLN A 352 -17.89 -38.22 13.79
N ARG A 353 -17.83 -39.25 12.93
CA ARG A 353 -17.33 -40.60 13.25
C ARG A 353 -15.83 -40.78 13.02
N ALA A 354 -15.14 -39.75 12.51
CA ALA A 354 -13.69 -39.78 12.39
C ALA A 354 -13.14 -40.08 13.78
N ARG A 355 -12.22 -41.05 13.90
CA ARG A 355 -11.63 -41.43 15.19
C ARG A 355 -10.81 -40.25 15.71
N LEU A 356 -11.47 -39.31 16.39
CA LEU A 356 -10.84 -38.20 17.10
C LEU A 356 -9.93 -38.72 18.22
N ASP A 357 -10.12 -39.98 18.62
CA ASP A 357 -9.25 -40.71 19.55
C ASP A 357 -7.94 -41.23 18.89
N SER A 358 -7.82 -41.15 17.56
CA SER A 358 -6.62 -41.59 16.82
C SER A 358 -5.71 -40.41 16.50
N PRO A 359 -4.38 -40.48 16.71
CA PRO A 359 -3.44 -39.39 16.38
C PRO A 359 -3.45 -38.96 14.90
N GLN A 360 -4.15 -39.69 14.03
CA GLN A 360 -4.37 -39.35 12.63
C GLN A 360 -5.02 -37.99 12.40
N HIS A 361 -5.84 -37.47 13.33
CA HIS A 361 -6.45 -36.14 13.17
C HIS A 361 -5.40 -35.02 13.16
N TRP A 362 -4.32 -35.14 13.95
CA TRP A 362 -3.21 -34.18 13.92
C TRP A 362 -2.44 -34.22 12.60
N TRP A 363 -2.26 -35.40 12.01
CA TRP A 363 -1.65 -35.53 10.68
C TRP A 363 -2.55 -34.95 9.60
N ALA A 364 -3.87 -35.17 9.66
CA ALA A 364 -4.82 -34.59 8.74
C ALA A 364 -4.85 -33.05 8.82
N PHE A 365 -4.84 -32.51 10.04
CA PHE A 365 -4.70 -31.07 10.28
C PHE A 365 -3.40 -30.53 9.66
N ALA A 366 -2.25 -31.15 9.99
CA ALA A 366 -0.95 -30.72 9.49
C ALA A 366 -0.86 -30.81 7.97
N ALA A 367 -1.44 -31.85 7.35
CA ALA A 367 -1.50 -32.00 5.91
C ALA A 367 -2.35 -30.91 5.26
N LEU A 368 -3.58 -30.68 5.72
CA LEU A 368 -4.48 -29.66 5.15
C LEU A 368 -3.89 -28.25 5.30
N ALA A 369 -3.43 -27.89 6.51
CA ALA A 369 -2.80 -26.61 6.78
C ALA A 369 -1.50 -26.46 5.98
N GLY A 370 -0.70 -27.53 5.89
CA GLY A 370 0.57 -27.56 5.17
C GLY A 370 0.42 -27.37 3.67
N VAL A 371 -0.55 -28.04 3.03
CA VAL A 371 -0.80 -27.86 1.59
C VAL A 371 -1.38 -26.47 1.31
N ALA A 372 -2.31 -25.97 2.14
CA ALA A 372 -2.83 -24.61 2.01
C ALA A 372 -1.73 -23.54 2.15
N TRP A 373 -0.86 -23.69 3.16
CA TRP A 373 0.29 -22.82 3.35
C TRP A 373 1.30 -22.93 2.19
N GLY A 374 1.59 -24.14 1.72
CA GLY A 374 2.47 -24.38 0.59
C GLY A 374 1.98 -23.69 -0.69
N TYR A 375 0.66 -23.73 -0.94
CA TYR A 375 0.05 -22.98 -2.04
C TYR A 375 0.26 -21.47 -1.90
N LEU A 376 0.03 -20.89 -0.71
CA LEU A 376 0.26 -19.45 -0.47
C LEU A 376 1.73 -19.05 -0.66
N VAL A 377 2.67 -19.92 -0.30
CA VAL A 377 4.10 -19.70 -0.56
C VAL A 377 4.39 -19.68 -2.07
N ILE A 378 3.83 -20.63 -2.83
CA ILE A 378 3.97 -20.66 -4.29
C ILE A 378 3.39 -19.37 -4.90
N GLU A 379 2.20 -18.97 -4.48
CA GLU A 379 1.55 -17.75 -4.94
C GLU A 379 2.36 -16.49 -4.62
N GLY A 380 2.87 -16.39 -3.39
CA GLY A 380 3.74 -15.30 -2.97
C GLY A 380 5.01 -15.21 -3.82
N ARG A 381 5.59 -16.35 -4.20
CA ARG A 381 6.74 -16.40 -5.12
C ARG A 381 6.37 -16.01 -6.54
N ASN A 382 5.22 -16.44 -7.04
CA ASN A 382 4.71 -16.04 -8.36
C ASN A 382 4.44 -14.53 -8.44
N HIS A 383 4.09 -13.89 -7.31
CA HIS A 383 3.97 -12.43 -7.18
C HIS A 383 5.30 -11.70 -6.91
N GLY A 384 6.43 -12.41 -6.98
CA GLY A 384 7.78 -11.84 -6.87
C GLY A 384 8.29 -11.61 -5.44
N LEU A 385 7.59 -12.04 -4.39
CA LEU A 385 8.09 -11.82 -3.02
C LEU A 385 9.43 -12.50 -2.80
N SER A 386 10.40 -11.83 -2.15
CA SER A 386 11.65 -12.46 -1.71
C SER A 386 11.38 -13.66 -0.78
N ALA A 387 12.29 -14.63 -0.70
CA ALA A 387 12.02 -15.90 0.00
C ALA A 387 11.62 -15.70 1.47
N SER A 388 12.32 -14.81 2.18
CA SER A 388 12.03 -14.49 3.58
C SER A 388 10.69 -13.75 3.74
N ALA A 389 10.41 -12.78 2.87
CA ALA A 389 9.14 -12.04 2.87
C ALA A 389 7.97 -12.97 2.54
N CYS A 390 8.14 -13.85 1.56
CA CYS A 390 7.17 -14.84 1.14
C CYS A 390 6.80 -15.77 2.31
N LEU A 391 7.79 -16.38 2.97
CA LEU A 391 7.53 -17.27 4.12
C LEU A 391 6.81 -16.52 5.24
N ARG A 392 7.34 -15.37 5.66
CA ARG A 392 6.76 -14.60 6.77
C ARG A 392 5.31 -14.17 6.49
N ARG A 393 5.05 -13.64 5.29
CA ARG A 393 3.73 -13.09 4.96
C ARG A 393 2.72 -14.18 4.63
N SER A 394 3.13 -15.26 3.96
CA SER A 394 2.26 -16.42 3.70
C SER A 394 1.86 -17.11 5.01
N THR A 395 2.79 -17.24 5.96
CA THR A 395 2.48 -17.72 7.31
C THR A 395 1.49 -16.78 8.02
N GLY A 396 1.68 -15.46 7.90
CA GLY A 396 0.74 -14.48 8.46
C GLY A 396 -0.69 -14.62 7.90
N VAL A 397 -0.82 -14.78 6.58
CA VAL A 397 -2.11 -14.98 5.92
C VAL A 397 -2.73 -16.33 6.28
N ALA A 398 -1.93 -17.41 6.31
CA ALA A 398 -2.40 -18.73 6.74
C ALA A 398 -2.90 -18.70 8.20
N ALA A 399 -2.17 -18.04 9.10
CA ALA A 399 -2.58 -17.87 10.49
C ALA A 399 -3.87 -17.07 10.62
N MET A 400 -4.02 -15.97 9.85
CA MET A 400 -5.27 -15.20 9.81
C MET A 400 -6.43 -16.05 9.26
N GLY A 401 -6.17 -16.85 8.22
CA GLY A 401 -7.15 -17.78 7.65
C GLY A 401 -7.58 -18.87 8.64
N LEU A 402 -6.64 -19.44 9.41
CA LEU A 402 -6.96 -20.38 10.49
C LEU A 402 -7.77 -19.72 11.60
N ALA A 403 -7.43 -18.49 11.98
CA ALA A 403 -8.18 -17.74 12.98
C ALA A 403 -9.64 -17.49 12.53
N HIS A 404 -9.84 -17.04 11.28
CA HIS A 404 -11.18 -16.90 10.72
C HIS A 404 -11.90 -18.25 10.61
N GLY A 405 -11.21 -19.30 10.16
CA GLY A 405 -11.72 -20.65 10.08
C GLY A 405 -12.19 -21.18 11.43
N LEU A 406 -11.45 -20.89 12.51
CA LEU A 406 -11.82 -21.26 13.87
C LEU A 406 -13.06 -20.52 14.35
N LEU A 407 -13.12 -19.20 14.18
CA LEU A 407 -14.30 -18.41 14.56
C LEU A 407 -15.55 -18.84 13.78
N VAL A 408 -15.42 -19.09 12.47
CA VAL A 408 -16.51 -19.58 11.62
C VAL A 408 -16.92 -21.00 12.05
N SER A 409 -15.96 -21.89 12.32
CA SER A 409 -16.26 -23.25 12.79
C SER A 409 -16.94 -23.25 14.16
N LEU A 410 -16.55 -22.35 15.08
CA LEU A 410 -17.22 -22.17 16.37
C LEU A 410 -18.69 -21.78 16.18
N ILE A 411 -18.97 -20.73 15.40
CA ILE A 411 -20.35 -20.30 15.12
C ILE A 411 -21.12 -21.43 14.43
N GLY A 412 -20.50 -21.99 13.40
CA GLY A 412 -21.06 -23.01 12.53
C GLY A 412 -21.42 -24.30 13.23
N LEU A 413 -20.46 -24.92 13.91
CA LEU A 413 -20.63 -26.25 14.48
C LEU A 413 -21.29 -26.22 15.87
N VAL A 414 -21.16 -25.13 16.62
CA VAL A 414 -21.71 -25.04 17.98
C VAL A 414 -23.14 -24.46 17.97
N ALA A 415 -23.44 -23.51 17.07
CA ALA A 415 -24.75 -22.84 17.05
C ALA A 415 -25.59 -23.22 15.81
N VAL A 416 -25.01 -23.13 14.61
CA VAL A 416 -25.79 -23.29 13.37
C VAL A 416 -26.13 -24.76 13.11
N ALA A 417 -25.15 -25.66 13.09
CA ALA A 417 -25.36 -27.06 12.75
C ALA A 417 -26.38 -27.77 13.68
N PRO A 418 -26.34 -27.62 15.02
CA PRO A 418 -27.38 -28.17 15.89
C PRO A 418 -28.79 -27.67 15.59
N ALA A 419 -28.93 -26.42 15.15
CA ALA A 419 -30.23 -25.82 14.87
C ALA A 419 -30.90 -26.39 13.61
N PHE A 420 -30.12 -26.98 12.70
CA PHE A 420 -30.59 -27.53 11.44
C PHE A 420 -30.41 -29.05 11.31
N ALA A 421 -29.76 -29.70 12.29
CA ALA A 421 -29.57 -31.15 12.31
C ALA A 421 -30.86 -31.88 12.73
N GLU A 422 -31.09 -33.06 12.16
CA GLU A 422 -32.13 -33.98 12.64
C GLU A 422 -31.81 -34.43 14.08
N GLU A 423 -32.84 -34.77 14.89
CA GLU A 423 -32.69 -35.06 16.33
C GLU A 423 -31.60 -36.11 16.64
N ASP A 424 -31.46 -37.12 15.78
CA ASP A 424 -30.48 -38.20 15.95
C ASP A 424 -29.04 -37.74 15.67
N ALA A 425 -28.85 -36.73 14.81
CA ALA A 425 -27.55 -36.13 14.50
C ALA A 425 -27.19 -34.96 15.43
N ALA A 426 -28.18 -34.28 16.02
CA ALA A 426 -27.97 -33.14 16.91
C ALA A 426 -27.45 -33.55 18.32
N ARG A 427 -27.87 -34.72 18.81
CA ARG A 427 -27.45 -35.26 20.14
C ARG A 427 -25.95 -35.49 20.28
N PRO A 428 -25.26 -36.19 19.37
CA PRO A 428 -23.80 -36.39 19.50
C PRO A 428 -23.03 -35.07 19.41
N LEU A 429 -23.48 -34.12 18.59
CA LEU A 429 -22.83 -32.82 18.45
C LEU A 429 -22.96 -31.96 19.73
N SER A 430 -24.16 -31.91 20.30
CA SER A 430 -24.39 -31.21 21.58
C SER A 430 -23.66 -31.85 22.75
N ALA A 431 -23.56 -33.19 22.79
CA ALA A 431 -22.76 -33.92 23.79
C ALA A 431 -21.26 -33.61 23.68
N LEU A 432 -20.72 -33.49 22.47
CA LEU A 432 -19.34 -33.06 22.21
C LEU A 432 -19.07 -31.68 22.83
N TRP A 433 -19.91 -30.69 22.55
CA TRP A 433 -19.72 -29.32 23.07
C TRP A 433 -19.98 -29.18 24.57
N ALA A 434 -20.74 -30.09 25.16
CA ALA A 434 -20.89 -30.20 26.61
C ALA A 434 -19.68 -30.88 27.30
N GLY A 435 -18.69 -31.35 26.53
CA GLY A 435 -17.53 -32.09 27.06
C GLY A 435 -17.86 -33.51 27.50
N ALA A 436 -19.01 -34.05 27.08
CA ALA A 436 -19.45 -35.39 27.47
C ALA A 436 -18.80 -36.50 26.63
N THR A 437 -18.33 -36.18 25.42
CA THR A 437 -17.76 -37.16 24.47
C THR A 437 -16.70 -36.52 23.57
N GLY A 438 -15.63 -37.26 23.24
CA GLY A 438 -14.64 -36.86 22.22
C GLY A 438 -13.75 -35.68 22.61
N ASP A 439 -12.97 -35.19 21.64
CA ASP A 439 -12.12 -34.00 21.78
C ASP A 439 -12.67 -32.83 20.91
N PRO A 440 -13.34 -31.84 21.52
CA PRO A 440 -13.87 -30.66 20.84
C PRO A 440 -12.81 -29.86 20.09
N TRP A 441 -11.57 -29.83 20.60
CA TRP A 441 -10.47 -29.08 19.98
C TRP A 441 -9.97 -29.74 18.71
N ALA A 442 -9.85 -31.07 18.71
CA ALA A 442 -9.51 -31.82 17.51
C ALA A 442 -10.52 -31.54 16.38
N VAL A 443 -11.83 -31.51 16.70
CA VAL A 443 -12.89 -31.17 15.73
C VAL A 443 -12.75 -29.74 15.23
N LEU A 444 -12.60 -28.77 16.13
CA LEU A 444 -12.51 -27.35 15.76
C LEU A 444 -11.26 -27.06 14.92
N LEU A 445 -10.09 -27.58 15.30
CA LEU A 445 -8.84 -27.35 14.58
C LEU A 445 -8.87 -28.03 13.20
N LEU A 446 -9.34 -29.27 13.12
CA LEU A 446 -9.45 -29.98 11.85
C LEU A 446 -10.45 -29.29 10.91
N SER A 447 -11.59 -28.84 11.43
CA SER A 447 -12.58 -28.07 10.66
C SER A 447 -12.01 -26.72 10.21
N SER A 448 -11.21 -26.06 11.05
CA SER A 448 -10.53 -24.81 10.70
C SER A 448 -9.51 -25.00 9.58
N ALA A 449 -8.72 -26.06 9.64
CA ALA A 449 -7.75 -26.40 8.59
C ALA A 449 -8.44 -26.80 7.28
N TRP A 450 -9.55 -27.53 7.36
CA TRP A 450 -10.41 -27.81 6.20
C TRP A 450 -10.95 -26.53 5.57
N CYS A 451 -11.51 -25.64 6.38
CA CYS A 451 -12.04 -24.34 5.93
C CYS A 451 -10.94 -23.48 5.29
N LEU A 452 -9.73 -23.44 5.89
CA LEU A 452 -8.57 -22.78 5.28
C LEU A 452 -8.23 -23.39 3.92
N ALA A 453 -8.10 -24.72 3.84
CA ALA A 453 -7.71 -25.41 2.62
C ALA A 453 -8.72 -25.16 1.49
N ILE A 454 -10.02 -25.35 1.75
CA ILE A 454 -11.08 -25.05 0.79
C ILE A 454 -11.02 -23.57 0.37
N GLY A 455 -10.87 -22.66 1.32
CA GLY A 455 -10.83 -21.24 0.99
C GLY A 455 -9.62 -20.87 0.13
N VAL A 456 -8.44 -21.39 0.46
CA VAL A 456 -7.23 -21.18 -0.33
C VAL A 456 -7.37 -21.77 -1.74
N PHE A 457 -7.87 -23.00 -1.88
CA PHE A 457 -8.03 -23.61 -3.21
C PHE A 457 -9.18 -23.03 -4.03
N SER A 458 -10.22 -22.51 -3.39
CA SER A 458 -11.29 -21.81 -4.09
C SER A 458 -10.82 -20.54 -4.81
N GLN A 459 -9.62 -20.02 -4.50
CA GLN A 459 -8.99 -18.95 -5.27
C GLN A 459 -8.81 -19.33 -6.74
N ILE A 460 -8.55 -20.61 -7.04
CA ILE A 460 -8.42 -21.10 -8.42
C ILE A 460 -9.71 -20.87 -9.21
N LEU A 461 -10.86 -20.85 -8.53
CA LEU A 461 -12.17 -20.63 -9.15
C LEU A 461 -12.54 -19.15 -9.27
N TRP A 462 -11.80 -18.25 -8.62
CA TRP A 462 -12.10 -16.82 -8.57
C TRP A 462 -11.06 -16.08 -9.43
N ASP A 463 -11.43 -15.77 -10.68
CA ASP A 463 -10.57 -15.11 -11.68
C ASP A 463 -9.66 -14.01 -11.11
N ASP A 464 -8.37 -14.14 -11.43
CA ASP A 464 -7.25 -13.18 -11.34
C ASP A 464 -7.02 -12.40 -10.02
N ARG A 465 -7.77 -12.67 -8.94
CA ARG A 465 -7.68 -11.90 -7.69
C ARG A 465 -7.32 -12.76 -6.49
N PRO A 466 -6.28 -12.39 -5.72
CA PRO A 466 -5.85 -13.14 -4.55
C PRO A 466 -6.93 -13.17 -3.46
N ILE A 467 -6.89 -14.16 -2.57
CA ILE A 467 -7.84 -14.27 -1.44
C ILE A 467 -7.85 -13.07 -0.50
N THR A 468 -6.80 -12.26 -0.54
CA THR A 468 -6.68 -11.05 0.26
C THR A 468 -7.41 -9.86 -0.35
N ALA A 469 -7.83 -9.92 -1.63
CA ALA A 469 -8.55 -8.83 -2.27
C ALA A 469 -9.95 -8.62 -1.64
N PRO A 470 -10.53 -7.42 -1.68
CA PRO A 470 -11.88 -7.20 -1.15
C PRO A 470 -12.97 -7.83 -2.04
N LEU A 471 -14.17 -8.04 -1.47
CA LEU A 471 -15.34 -8.68 -2.10
C LEU A 471 -16.10 -7.80 -3.11
N ARG A 472 -15.46 -6.78 -3.69
CA ARG A 472 -16.12 -5.91 -4.68
C ARG A 472 -16.10 -6.57 -6.06
N HIS A 473 -17.28 -6.77 -6.65
CA HIS A 473 -17.42 -6.93 -8.10
C HIS A 473 -17.16 -5.56 -8.74
N LEU A 474 -16.32 -5.53 -9.79
CA LEU A 474 -16.15 -4.33 -10.62
C LEU A 474 -17.42 -4.08 -11.43
#